data_AF-A0A1F8QWL9-F1
#
_entry.id   AF-A0A1F8QWL9-F1
#
_cell.length_a   1.000
_cell.length_b   1.000
_cell.length_c   1.000
_cell.angle_alpha   90.00
_cell.angle_beta   90.00
_cell.angle_gamma   90.00
#
_symmetry.space_group_name_H-M   'P 1'
#
loop_
_entity.id
_entity.type
_entity.pdbx_description
1 polymer ?
#
loop_
_entity_poly.entity_id
_entity_poly.type
_entity_poly.pdbx_seq_one_letter_code
_entity_poly.pdbx_strand_id
1 'polypeptide(L)'
;MFGVIGMQGIALMQEHRVSMFDPRNLAVGATIMVVGIGGNIWYEGGFLPIPILQGLFPNGLPAIAAAAVLGIVVNAIFLVFKPSMAKAEALDEAAASAD
;
A
#
# COMPACT_ATOMS: atom_id res chain seq x y z
N MET A 1 -18.73 4.33 10.55
CA MET A 1 -17.63 3.73 11.34
C MET A 1 -16.29 3.70 10.59
N PHE A 2 -16.26 3.49 9.26
CA PHE A 2 -15.01 3.44 8.49
C PHE A 2 -14.11 4.68 8.58
N GLY A 3 -14.68 5.89 8.64
CA GLY A 3 -13.88 7.13 8.76
C GLY A 3 -13.04 7.20 10.04
N VAL A 4 -13.59 6.74 11.18
CA VAL A 4 -12.85 6.73 12.46
C VAL A 4 -11.71 5.71 12.43
N ILE A 5 -11.93 4.54 11.83
CA ILE A 5 -10.92 3.48 11.69
C ILE A 5 -9.75 3.98 10.81
N GLY A 6 -10.05 4.68 9.71
CA GLY A 6 -9.04 5.29 8.85
C GLY A 6 -8.20 6.33 9.59
N MET A 7 -8.86 7.22 10.35
CA MET A 7 -8.18 8.24 11.16
C MET A 7 -7.32 7.63 12.27
N GLN A 8 -7.76 6.53 12.90
CA GLN A 8 -6.97 5.80 13.88
C GLN A 8 -5.70 5.18 13.25
N GLY A 9 -5.80 4.68 12.02
CA GLY A 9 -4.64 4.20 11.27
C GLY A 9 -3.59 5.30 11.05
N ILE A 10 -4.02 6.49 10.64
CA ILE A 10 -3.12 7.65 10.46
C ILE A 10 -2.54 8.09 11.80
N ALA A 11 -3.35 8.15 12.87
CA ALA A 11 -2.90 8.52 14.20
C ALA A 11 -1.76 7.60 14.69
N LEU A 12 -1.88 6.29 14.48
CA LEU A 12 -0.84 5.31 14.81
C LEU A 12 0.46 5.55 14.02
N MET A 13 0.37 5.91 12.74
CA MET A 13 1.55 6.25 11.94
C MET A 13 2.26 7.50 12.45
N GLN A 14 1.50 8.51 12.90
CA GLN A 14 2.06 9.73 13.49
C GLN A 14 2.68 9.46 14.86
N GLU A 15 2.04 8.64 15.70
CA GLU A 15 2.57 8.23 17.01
C GLU A 15 3.90 7.50 16.87
N HIS A 16 4.02 6.59 15.90
CA HIS A 16 5.26 5.88 15.61
C HIS A 16 6.25 6.65 14.72
N ARG A 17 6.00 7.93 14.44
CA ARG A 17 6.86 8.82 13.63
C ARG A 17 7.24 8.20 12.29
N VAL A 18 6.29 7.54 11.64
CA VAL A 18 6.49 6.99 10.29
C VAL A 18 6.61 8.15 9.30
N SER A 19 7.73 8.21 8.59
CA SER A 19 7.91 9.22 7.53
C SER A 19 6.94 8.96 6.39
N MET A 20 6.09 9.94 6.10
CA MET A 20 5.19 9.95 4.93
C MET A 20 5.85 10.52 3.67
N PHE A 21 7.13 10.89 3.75
CA PHE A 21 7.91 11.38 2.61
C PHE A 21 9.00 10.39 2.17
N ASP A 22 9.19 9.30 2.94
CA ASP A 22 10.05 8.21 2.50
C ASP A 22 9.40 7.51 1.29
N PRO A 23 10.08 7.45 0.13
CA PRO A 23 9.57 6.78 -1.07
C PRO A 23 9.12 5.34 -0.80
N ARG A 24 9.78 4.64 0.14
CA ARG A 24 9.40 3.28 0.52
C ARG A 24 8.03 3.22 1.19
N ASN A 25 7.81 4.07 2.19
CA ASN A 25 6.55 4.08 2.93
C ASN A 25 5.40 4.56 2.05
N LEU A 26 5.67 5.54 1.18
CA LEU A 26 4.74 6.01 0.17
C LEU A 26 4.35 4.89 -0.82
N ALA A 27 5.32 4.12 -1.32
CA ALA A 27 5.04 3.01 -2.22
C ALA A 27 4.18 1.92 -1.57
N VAL A 28 4.47 1.56 -0.32
CA VAL A 28 3.68 0.58 0.44
C VAL A 28 2.27 1.10 0.70
N GLY A 29 2.16 2.35 1.19
CA GLY A 29 0.86 2.99 1.46
C GLY A 29 0.00 3.14 0.21
N ALA A 30 0.58 3.60 -0.90
CA ALA A 30 -0.11 3.73 -2.18
C ALA A 30 -0.62 2.37 -2.69
N THR A 31 0.19 1.31 -2.58
CA THR A 31 -0.23 -0.05 -2.96
C THR A 31 -1.45 -0.50 -2.16
N ILE A 32 -1.42 -0.33 -0.83
CA ILE A 32 -2.53 -0.73 0.05
C ILE A 32 -3.79 0.08 -0.28
N MET A 33 -3.67 1.39 -0.50
CA MET A 33 -4.81 2.26 -0.76
C MET A 33 -5.45 1.98 -2.14
N VAL A 34 -4.63 1.83 -3.18
CA VAL A 34 -5.11 1.56 -4.54
C VAL A 34 -5.79 0.19 -4.61
N VAL A 35 -5.19 -0.85 -4.04
CA VAL A 35 -5.80 -2.19 -4.09
C VAL A 35 -6.99 -2.31 -3.13
N GLY A 36 -6.88 -1.74 -1.92
CA GLY A 36 -7.89 -1.88 -0.88
C GLY A 36 -9.15 -1.09 -1.21
N ILE A 37 -9.01 0.22 -1.47
CA ILE A 37 -10.15 1.10 -1.79
C ILE A 37 -10.57 0.87 -3.23
N GLY A 38 -9.63 0.86 -4.18
CA GLY A 38 -9.94 0.65 -5.59
C GLY A 38 -10.59 -0.71 -5.83
N GLY A 39 -10.08 -1.78 -5.21
CA GLY A 39 -10.69 -3.11 -5.30
C GLY A 39 -12.04 -3.21 -4.61
N ASN A 40 -12.30 -2.45 -3.55
CA ASN A 40 -13.61 -2.43 -2.91
C ASN A 40 -14.67 -1.72 -3.78
N ILE A 41 -14.28 -0.67 -4.50
CA ILE A 41 -15.19 0.12 -5.35
C ILE A 41 -15.47 -0.59 -6.69
N TRP A 42 -14.46 -1.21 -7.30
CA TRP A 42 -14.56 -1.75 -8.66
C TRP A 42 -15.11 -3.18 -8.75
N TYR A 43 -15.06 -3.95 -7.68
CA TYR A 43 -15.53 -5.34 -7.67
C TYR A 43 -16.79 -5.51 -6.82
N GLU A 44 -17.70 -6.36 -7.29
CA GLU A 44 -18.97 -6.61 -6.63
C GLU A 44 -18.75 -7.15 -5.20
N GLY A 45 -19.38 -6.50 -4.21
CA GLY A 45 -19.19 -6.81 -2.80
C GLY A 45 -17.79 -6.54 -2.24
N GLY A 46 -16.90 -5.93 -3.04
CA GLY A 46 -15.50 -5.67 -2.67
C GLY A 46 -14.61 -6.91 -2.64
N PHE A 47 -14.94 -7.93 -3.44
CA PHE A 47 -14.18 -9.17 -3.55
C PHE A 47 -13.40 -9.23 -4.88
N LEU A 48 -12.08 -9.40 -4.82
CA LEU A 48 -11.29 -9.64 -6.02
C LEU A 48 -11.55 -11.06 -6.57
N PRO A 49 -11.76 -11.20 -7.89
CA PRO A 49 -11.98 -12.47 -8.55
C PRO A 49 -10.65 -13.23 -8.76
N ILE A 50 -10.01 -13.66 -7.67
CA ILE A 50 -8.75 -14.44 -7.73
C ILE A 50 -9.09 -15.94 -7.72
N PRO A 51 -8.88 -16.67 -8.83
CA PRO A 51 -9.30 -18.07 -8.96
C PRO A 51 -8.64 -19.02 -7.96
N ILE A 52 -7.42 -18.70 -7.51
CA ILE A 52 -6.55 -19.56 -6.71
C ILE A 52 -7.12 -19.84 -5.31
N LEU A 53 -7.99 -18.96 -4.79
CA LEU A 53 -8.50 -19.02 -3.41
C LEU A 53 -10.01 -19.24 -3.31
N GLN A 54 -10.69 -19.56 -4.42
CA GLN A 54 -12.15 -19.75 -4.46
C GLN A 54 -12.66 -20.91 -3.60
N GLY A 55 -11.81 -21.89 -3.27
CA GLY A 55 -12.15 -22.97 -2.33
C GLY A 55 -12.23 -22.53 -0.86
N LEU A 56 -11.53 -21.46 -0.48
CA LEU A 56 -11.55 -20.89 0.87
C LEU A 56 -12.43 -19.63 0.95
N PHE A 57 -12.57 -18.92 -0.17
CA PHE A 57 -13.39 -17.73 -0.29
C PHE A 57 -14.39 -17.90 -1.44
N PRO A 58 -15.61 -18.41 -1.17
CA PRO A 58 -16.61 -18.70 -2.20
C PRO A 58 -17.01 -17.49 -3.05
N ASN A 59 -16.94 -16.29 -2.46
CA ASN A 59 -17.30 -15.02 -3.10
C ASN A 59 -16.08 -14.25 -3.64
N GLY A 60 -14.87 -14.82 -3.56
CA GLY A 60 -13.62 -14.14 -3.92
C GLY A 60 -12.88 -13.53 -2.72
N LEU A 61 -11.66 -13.04 -2.95
CA LEU A 61 -10.78 -12.54 -1.88
C LEU A 61 -11.19 -11.12 -1.46
N PRO A 62 -11.44 -10.83 -0.17
CA PRO A 62 -11.76 -9.48 0.27
C PRO A 62 -10.65 -8.48 -0.13
N ALA A 63 -11.03 -7.35 -0.77
CA ALA A 63 -10.06 -6.37 -1.29
C ALA A 63 -9.10 -5.82 -0.23
N ILE A 64 -9.61 -5.57 0.98
CA ILE A 64 -8.80 -5.09 2.11
C ILE A 64 -7.78 -6.15 2.56
N ALA A 65 -8.16 -7.44 2.56
CA ALA A 65 -7.25 -8.52 2.90
C ALA A 65 -6.16 -8.70 1.83
N ALA A 66 -6.55 -8.64 0.56
CA ALA A 66 -5.61 -8.66 -0.57
C ALA A 66 -4.60 -7.52 -0.49
N ALA A 67 -5.08 -6.30 -0.21
CA ALA A 67 -4.25 -5.12 -0.06
C ALA A 67 -3.25 -5.23 1.10
N ALA A 68 -3.69 -5.76 2.25
CA ALA A 68 -2.80 -5.97 3.39
C ALA A 68 -1.67 -6.96 3.08
N VAL A 69 -1.98 -8.08 2.44
CA VAL A 69 -0.97 -9.07 2.02
C VAL A 69 0.02 -8.46 1.02
N LEU A 70 -0.48 -7.74 0.02
CA LEU A 70 0.38 -7.06 -0.95
C LEU A 70 1.27 -6.00 -0.29
N GLY A 71 0.74 -5.21 0.64
CA GLY A 71 1.50 -4.23 1.39
C GLY A 71 2.65 -4.86 2.19
N ILE A 72 2.39 -5.99 2.85
CA ILE A 72 3.42 -6.77 3.58
C ILE A 72 4.49 -7.29 2.61
N VAL A 73 4.08 -7.86 1.47
CA VAL A 73 5.00 -8.39 0.46
C VAL A 73 5.88 -7.29 -0.11
N VAL A 74 5.31 -6.15 -0.51
CA VAL A 74 6.07 -5.00 -1.03
C VAL A 74 7.03 -4.46 0.03
N ASN A 75 6.59 -4.35 1.28
CA ASN A 75 7.46 -3.93 2.36
C ASN A 75 8.62 -4.92 2.59
N ALA A 76 8.35 -6.23 2.52
CA ALA A 76 9.36 -7.27 2.63
C ALA A 76 10.37 -7.23 1.46
N ILE A 77 9.90 -6.96 0.24
CA ILE A 77 10.77 -6.75 -0.92
C ILE A 77 11.75 -5.61 -0.65
N PHE A 78 11.30 -4.47 -0.12
CA PHE A 78 12.20 -3.36 0.22
C PHE A 78 13.13 -3.63 1.42
N LEU A 79 12.79 -4.59 2.30
CA LEU A 79 13.72 -5.05 3.34
C LEU A 79 14.87 -5.88 2.75
N VAL A 80 14.56 -6.74 1.78
CA VAL A 80 15.56 -7.59 1.10
C VAL A 80 16.37 -6.78 0.09
N PHE A 81 15.70 -5.95 -0.70
CA PHE A 81 16.28 -5.11 -1.75
C PHE A 81 16.22 -3.64 -1.31
N LYS A 82 17.28 -3.19 -0.63
CA LYS A 82 17.39 -1.78 -0.24
C LYS A 82 17.49 -0.91 -1.50
N PRO A 83 16.63 0.11 -1.67
CA PRO A 83 16.77 1.06 -2.76
C PRO A 83 18.10 1.81 -2.62
N SER A 84 18.82 2.00 -3.73
CA SER A 84 20.07 2.77 -3.71
C SER A 84 19.74 4.25 -3.47
N MET A 85 19.96 4.72 -2.24
CA MET A 85 19.70 6.11 -1.83
C MET A 85 20.40 7.13 -2.75
N ALA A 86 21.60 6.79 -3.25
CA ALA A 86 22.38 7.63 -4.16
C ALA A 86 21.69 7.94 -5.52
N LYS A 87 20.76 7.10 -5.97
CA LYS A 87 20.01 7.36 -7.23
C LYS A 87 18.71 8.12 -6.95
N ALA A 88 18.13 7.97 -5.75
CA ALA A 88 16.93 8.70 -5.35
C ALA A 88 17.24 10.19 -5.16
N GLU A 89 18.34 10.51 -4.49
CA GLU A 89 18.82 11.89 -4.29
C GLU A 89 19.14 12.57 -5.62
N ALA A 90 19.84 11.88 -6.53
CA ALA A 90 20.17 12.40 -7.85
C ALA A 90 18.94 12.59 -8.77
N LEU A 91 17.87 11.82 -8.58
CA LEU A 91 16.61 11.98 -9.32
C LEU A 91 15.77 13.13 -8.76
N ASP A 92 15.79 13.35 -7.44
CA ASP A 92 15.14 14.49 -6.79
C ASP A 92 15.82 15.81 -7.19
N GLU A 93 17.15 15.84 -7.22
CA GLU A 93 17.94 16.99 -7.70
C GLU A 93 17.70 17.29 -9.18
N ALA A 94 17.58 16.25 -10.01
CA ALA A 94 17.29 16.39 -11.43
C ALA A 94 15.85 16.86 -11.70
N ALA A 95 14.88 16.44 -10.87
CA ALA A 95 13.49 16.91 -10.96
C ALA A 95 13.34 18.35 -10.47
N ALA A 96 14.03 18.72 -9.38
CA ALA A 96 14.00 20.07 -8.82
C ALA A 96 14.73 21.13 -9.68
N SER A 97 15.59 20.70 -10.60
CA SER A 97 16.30 21.58 -11.55
C SER A 97 15.64 21.69 -12.93
N ALA A 98 14.51 20.99 -13.13
CA ALA A 98 13.75 20.99 -14.38
C ALA A 98 12.52 21.93 -14.36
N ASP A 99 12.21 22.54 -13.21
CA ASP A 99 11.21 23.62 -13.02
C ASP A 99 11.90 24.99 -12.94
#